data_AF-A0A1Y1N3T4-F1
#
_entry.id   AF-A0A1Y1N3T4-F1
#
_cell.length_a   1.000
_cell.length_b   1.000
_cell.length_c   1.000
_cell.angle_alpha   90.00
_cell.angle_beta   90.00
_cell.angle_gamma   90.00
#
_symmetry.space_group_name_H-M   'P 1'
#
loop_
_entity.id
_entity.type
_entity.pdbx_description
1 polymer ?
#
loop_
_entity_poly.entity_id
_entity_poly.type
_entity_poly.pdbx_seq_one_letter_code
_entity_poly.pdbx_strand_id
1 'polypeptide(L)'
;AAKRSVSDLPAGPYILHGPNVHQAWKIYNDTLDAFAFGVYPERVDDMDLFRVLQLPADNETNYTSIPVPSKLYSTVPPEQAPLKGYRFTIPDSMSLKGIPTTLSSSAWSGLYNNPADSTAAFAKRLIDLGATIVGKTKSSQFGSGREWTDVPSPKNPREDGHQDPAGGATGAASSLAGYEWLRATTGIDSVGQVFGPAAAQGLFALRTSSGLVPLDGVQPSFTTYDSMGIFGTDLSELFHDAVAVVHKSLASPAISFPQTMIYLTDLSDADEEKNDKYGEFLAAVEAFLGVKSTRLSLTQTWASKPPAEAKGRGLQEYIQDAPFLSFCYEFYHQYDEFRNDYKAKFGKDPATEPTVKQRWDWGSNVTKRAYDEYQARLGVFRNWFDSAVMNTNHGSDAILVAAYPSHAPSYGVPKPSKINGVTLDLLTSVLRVPQILAPFAQFEYQSEVSGRPEYHPTYGAVLGPKGSDTMLVKLVEAAFQQAQWRTRVDKGRYAFPPAQNTRNVDDRPVKGPPSSLEAARQDIGLL
;
A
#
# COMPACT_ATOMS: atom_id res chain seq x y z
N ALA A 1 5.62 -40.72 -14.77
CA ALA A 1 4.97 -39.92 -13.72
C ALA A 1 4.16 -40.86 -12.83
N ALA A 2 4.31 -40.79 -11.50
CA ALA A 2 3.49 -41.59 -10.59
C ALA A 2 2.00 -41.24 -10.81
N LYS A 3 1.14 -42.26 -10.95
CA LYS A 3 -0.31 -42.06 -11.01
C LYS A 3 -0.76 -41.49 -9.66
N ARG A 4 -1.19 -40.24 -9.64
CA ARG A 4 -1.73 -39.58 -8.44
C ARG A 4 -3.17 -39.99 -8.22
N SER A 5 -3.55 -40.10 -6.95
CA SER A 5 -4.94 -40.34 -6.59
C SER A 5 -5.70 -39.03 -6.61
N VAL A 6 -6.99 -39.09 -6.97
CA VAL A 6 -7.91 -37.93 -6.87
C VAL A 6 -8.01 -37.45 -5.41
N SER A 7 -7.76 -38.32 -4.44
CA SER A 7 -7.74 -37.97 -3.01
C SER A 7 -6.68 -36.93 -2.62
N ASP A 8 -5.66 -36.74 -3.46
CA ASP A 8 -4.54 -35.84 -3.17
C ASP A 8 -4.80 -34.41 -3.69
N LEU A 9 -5.94 -34.19 -4.36
CA LEU A 9 -6.34 -32.88 -4.87
C LEU A 9 -7.00 -32.03 -3.78
N PRO A 10 -6.71 -30.72 -3.71
CA PRO A 10 -7.40 -29.85 -2.76
C PRO A 10 -8.89 -29.75 -3.08
N ALA A 11 -9.72 -29.46 -2.07
CA ALA A 11 -11.16 -29.30 -2.30
C ALA A 11 -11.45 -28.15 -3.27
N GLY A 12 -12.38 -28.34 -4.20
CA GLY A 12 -12.85 -27.28 -5.09
C GLY A 12 -13.47 -27.79 -6.38
N PRO A 13 -13.89 -26.87 -7.27
CA PRO A 13 -14.46 -27.25 -8.56
C PRO A 13 -13.38 -27.76 -9.51
N TYR A 14 -13.63 -28.86 -10.21
CA TYR A 14 -12.71 -29.37 -11.22
C TYR A 14 -13.44 -29.61 -12.52
N ILE A 15 -12.73 -29.43 -13.63
CA ILE A 15 -13.19 -29.75 -14.97
C ILE A 15 -12.48 -31.02 -15.40
N LEU A 16 -13.25 -32.07 -15.67
CA LEU A 16 -12.74 -33.29 -16.29
C LEU A 16 -12.76 -33.11 -17.81
N HIS A 17 -11.59 -33.20 -18.45
CA HIS A 17 -11.46 -33.12 -19.90
C HIS A 17 -10.58 -34.28 -20.41
N GLY A 18 -11.22 -35.24 -21.07
CA GLY A 18 -10.57 -36.51 -21.43
C GLY A 18 -10.06 -37.25 -20.18
N PRO A 19 -8.79 -37.72 -20.15
CA PRO A 19 -8.22 -38.39 -18.99
C PRO A 19 -7.70 -37.42 -17.91
N ASN A 20 -7.78 -36.10 -18.13
CA ASN A 20 -7.15 -35.09 -17.30
C ASN A 20 -8.17 -34.33 -16.43
N VAL A 21 -7.75 -33.98 -15.22
CA VAL A 21 -8.52 -33.17 -14.27
C VAL A 21 -7.85 -31.80 -14.15
N HIS A 22 -8.62 -30.74 -14.36
CA HIS A 22 -8.14 -29.36 -14.36
C HIS A 22 -8.86 -28.55 -13.28
N GLN A 23 -8.14 -27.68 -12.56
CA GLN A 23 -8.80 -26.71 -11.68
C GLN A 23 -9.67 -25.76 -12.51
N ALA A 24 -10.87 -25.46 -12.02
CA ALA A 24 -11.71 -24.41 -12.62
C ALA A 24 -11.27 -23.03 -12.11
N TRP A 25 -11.02 -22.12 -13.05
CA TRP A 25 -10.71 -20.71 -12.80
C TRP A 25 -11.68 -19.84 -13.58
N LYS A 26 -12.20 -18.78 -12.94
CA LYS A 26 -13.03 -17.78 -13.61
C LYS A 26 -12.12 -16.68 -14.14
N ILE A 27 -12.26 -16.35 -15.42
CA ILE A 27 -11.50 -15.26 -16.04
C ILE A 27 -12.29 -13.96 -15.87
N TYR A 28 -11.62 -12.93 -15.35
CA TYR A 28 -12.14 -11.57 -15.25
C TYR A 28 -11.35 -10.64 -16.16
N ASN A 29 -12.02 -9.67 -16.77
CA ASN A 29 -11.37 -8.60 -17.52
C ASN A 29 -10.89 -7.51 -16.55
N ASP A 30 -9.64 -7.08 -16.70
CA ASP A 30 -9.07 -5.96 -15.96
C ASP A 30 -9.53 -4.62 -16.55
N THR A 31 -10.78 -4.26 -16.31
CA THR A 31 -11.40 -3.01 -16.83
C THR A 31 -10.76 -1.72 -16.32
N LEU A 32 -9.99 -1.81 -15.23
CA LEU A 32 -9.28 -0.72 -14.57
C LEU A 32 -7.80 -0.64 -14.97
N ASP A 33 -7.31 -1.48 -15.87
CA ASP A 33 -5.89 -1.47 -16.29
C ASP A 33 -4.92 -1.56 -15.10
N ALA A 34 -5.31 -2.23 -14.02
CA ALA A 34 -4.60 -2.28 -12.75
C ALA A 34 -3.43 -3.30 -12.73
N PHE A 35 -3.46 -4.30 -13.60
CA PHE A 35 -2.53 -5.44 -13.59
C PHE A 35 -1.48 -5.32 -14.69
N ALA A 36 -0.22 -5.63 -14.33
CA ALA A 36 0.81 -5.95 -15.32
C ALA A 36 0.55 -7.36 -15.89
N PHE A 37 0.19 -8.31 -15.02
CA PHE A 37 -0.11 -9.69 -15.41
C PHE A 37 -1.18 -10.31 -14.50
N GLY A 38 -2.11 -11.07 -15.09
CA GLY A 38 -2.84 -12.12 -14.38
C GLY A 38 -1.98 -13.38 -14.30
N VAL A 39 -1.92 -14.03 -13.13
CA VAL A 39 -1.01 -15.16 -12.90
C VAL A 39 -1.72 -16.34 -12.25
N TYR A 40 -1.22 -17.54 -12.53
CA TYR A 40 -1.68 -18.77 -11.91
C TYR A 40 -0.48 -19.71 -11.65
N PRO A 41 -0.53 -20.55 -10.62
CA PRO A 41 0.49 -21.57 -10.39
C PRO A 41 0.43 -22.59 -11.52
N GLU A 42 1.58 -22.96 -12.06
CA GLU A 42 1.65 -23.90 -13.18
C GLU A 42 1.18 -25.29 -12.80
N ARG A 43 1.31 -25.64 -11.52
CA ARG A 43 0.94 -26.95 -10.99
C ARG A 43 0.20 -26.81 -9.68
N VAL A 44 -0.78 -27.69 -9.47
CA VAL A 44 -1.59 -27.73 -8.25
C VAL A 44 -0.76 -28.12 -7.00
N ASP A 45 0.35 -28.83 -7.19
CA ASP A 45 1.25 -29.28 -6.12
C ASP A 45 2.49 -28.39 -5.94
N ASP A 46 2.71 -27.43 -6.83
CA ASP A 46 3.79 -26.45 -6.72
C ASP A 46 3.20 -25.04 -6.86
N MET A 47 2.83 -24.48 -5.72
CA MET A 47 2.24 -23.14 -5.63
C MET A 47 3.28 -22.01 -5.74
N ASP A 48 4.55 -22.36 -5.97
CA ASP A 48 5.68 -21.42 -6.03
C ASP A 48 6.30 -21.33 -7.44
N LEU A 49 5.65 -21.89 -8.47
CA LEU A 49 6.02 -21.72 -9.88
C LEU A 49 4.84 -21.16 -10.65
N PHE A 50 4.99 -19.96 -11.23
CA PHE A 50 3.91 -19.22 -11.85
C PHE A 50 4.00 -19.18 -13.38
N ARG A 51 2.83 -18.98 -13.98
CA ARG A 51 2.66 -18.64 -15.39
C ARG A 51 1.79 -17.41 -15.52
N VAL A 52 2.08 -16.58 -16.52
CA VAL A 52 1.19 -15.51 -16.95
C VAL A 52 0.05 -16.13 -17.74
N LEU A 53 -1.18 -15.70 -17.46
CA LEU A 53 -2.31 -16.02 -18.33
C LEU A 53 -2.22 -15.18 -19.60
N GLN A 54 -1.84 -15.83 -20.69
CA GLN A 54 -1.88 -15.25 -22.03
C GLN A 54 -3.07 -15.84 -22.77
N LEU A 55 -4.17 -15.09 -22.84
CA LEU A 55 -5.26 -15.37 -23.75
C LEU A 55 -5.11 -14.43 -24.95
N PRO A 56 -5.49 -14.88 -26.16
CA PRO A 56 -5.71 -13.95 -27.27
C PRO A 56 -6.63 -12.83 -26.79
N ALA A 57 -6.31 -11.58 -27.10
CA ALA A 57 -7.23 -10.48 -26.83
C ALA A 57 -8.60 -10.88 -27.40
N ASP A 58 -9.65 -10.81 -26.58
CA ASP A 58 -10.98 -10.90 -27.15
C ASP A 58 -11.12 -9.75 -28.15
N ASN A 59 -11.79 -10.00 -29.28
CA ASN A 59 -11.90 -9.00 -30.34
C ASN A 59 -12.73 -7.75 -29.91
N GLU A 60 -13.19 -7.69 -28.65
CA GLU A 60 -14.19 -6.73 -28.19
C GLU A 60 -13.64 -5.73 -27.16
N THR A 61 -12.68 -6.09 -26.30
CA THR A 61 -12.37 -5.29 -25.10
C THR A 61 -10.89 -5.03 -24.81
N ASN A 62 -9.93 -5.73 -25.44
CA ASN A 62 -8.47 -5.53 -25.28
C ASN A 62 -7.96 -5.54 -23.81
N TYR A 63 -8.75 -5.99 -22.84
CA TYR A 63 -8.36 -5.99 -21.42
C TYR A 63 -7.45 -7.19 -21.07
N THR A 64 -6.55 -6.98 -20.12
CA THR A 64 -5.80 -8.06 -19.50
C THR A 64 -6.76 -9.04 -18.81
N SER A 65 -6.58 -10.34 -19.08
CA SER A 65 -7.35 -11.40 -18.44
C SER A 65 -6.74 -11.80 -17.10
N ILE A 66 -7.54 -11.81 -16.04
CA ILE A 66 -7.13 -12.20 -14.69
C ILE A 66 -7.74 -13.56 -14.34
N PRO A 67 -6.93 -14.62 -14.17
CA PRO A 67 -7.42 -15.90 -13.72
C PRO A 67 -7.72 -15.83 -12.21
N VAL A 68 -8.98 -16.05 -11.83
CA VAL A 68 -9.41 -16.03 -10.44
C VAL A 68 -9.90 -17.43 -10.01
N PRO A 69 -9.20 -18.09 -9.07
CA PRO A 69 -9.54 -19.45 -8.66
C PRO A 69 -10.69 -19.48 -7.67
N SER A 70 -11.28 -20.66 -7.45
CA SER A 70 -12.16 -20.89 -6.30
C SER A 70 -11.44 -20.61 -4.97
N LYS A 71 -12.18 -20.09 -3.98
CA LYS A 71 -11.64 -19.88 -2.62
C LYS A 71 -11.39 -21.19 -1.86
N LEU A 72 -11.85 -22.33 -2.41
CA LEU A 72 -11.74 -23.64 -1.75
C LEU A 72 -10.37 -24.28 -1.93
N TYR A 73 -9.65 -23.96 -3.01
CA TYR A 73 -8.36 -24.60 -3.28
C TYR A 73 -7.34 -24.20 -2.23
N SER A 74 -6.79 -25.19 -1.53
CA SER A 74 -5.65 -25.02 -0.64
C SER A 74 -5.03 -26.38 -0.37
N THR A 75 -3.72 -26.45 -0.54
CA THR A 75 -2.89 -27.61 -0.19
C THR A 75 -2.28 -27.48 1.21
N VAL A 76 -2.44 -26.34 1.86
CA VAL A 76 -1.93 -26.07 3.21
C VAL A 76 -2.96 -26.53 4.25
N PRO A 77 -2.55 -27.24 5.31
CA PRO A 77 -3.46 -27.64 6.39
C PRO A 77 -4.20 -26.42 7.01
N PRO A 78 -5.49 -26.53 7.36
CA PRO A 78 -6.29 -25.39 7.84
C PRO A 78 -5.66 -24.61 9.00
N GLU A 79 -5.01 -25.30 9.93
CA GLU A 79 -4.34 -24.71 11.10
C GLU A 79 -3.09 -23.88 10.76
N GLN A 80 -2.55 -24.05 9.55
CA GLN A 80 -1.36 -23.35 9.04
C GLN A 80 -1.69 -22.38 7.89
N ALA A 81 -2.97 -22.29 7.50
CA ALA A 81 -3.42 -21.54 6.32
C ALA A 81 -4.32 -20.35 6.70
N PRO A 82 -3.81 -19.37 7.48
CA PRO A 82 -4.61 -18.25 7.95
C PRO A 82 -5.21 -17.40 6.82
N LEU A 83 -4.59 -17.41 5.64
CA LEU A 83 -5.04 -16.68 4.45
C LEU A 83 -5.73 -17.60 3.43
N LYS A 84 -6.15 -18.81 3.83
CA LYS A 84 -6.80 -19.77 2.94
C LYS A 84 -7.99 -19.16 2.22
N GLY A 85 -7.99 -19.29 0.90
CA GLY A 85 -9.07 -18.79 0.03
C GLY A 85 -9.07 -17.27 -0.17
N TYR A 86 -8.10 -16.56 0.43
CA TYR A 86 -7.92 -15.14 0.19
C TYR A 86 -7.08 -14.94 -1.07
N ARG A 87 -7.52 -13.98 -1.87
CA ARG A 87 -6.88 -13.62 -3.13
C ARG A 87 -6.13 -12.31 -2.91
N PHE A 88 -4.83 -12.36 -3.13
CA PHE A 88 -3.92 -11.23 -2.99
C PHE A 88 -3.35 -10.84 -4.34
N THR A 89 -3.00 -9.56 -4.47
CA THR A 89 -2.02 -9.13 -5.48
C THR A 89 -0.73 -8.74 -4.80
N ILE A 90 0.34 -8.76 -5.58
CA ILE A 90 1.63 -8.22 -5.19
C ILE A 90 2.05 -7.13 -6.20
N PRO A 91 2.91 -6.17 -5.83
CA PRO A 91 3.40 -5.18 -6.78
C PRO A 91 4.28 -5.84 -7.84
N ASP A 92 4.29 -5.31 -9.06
CA ASP A 92 5.11 -5.84 -10.16
C ASP A 92 6.61 -5.84 -9.86
N SER A 93 7.09 -4.94 -8.98
CA SER A 93 8.47 -4.91 -8.48
C SER A 93 8.85 -6.12 -7.63
N MET A 94 7.90 -6.95 -7.22
CA MET A 94 8.15 -8.17 -6.45
C MET A 94 8.27 -9.39 -7.38
N SER A 95 9.39 -10.11 -7.25
CA SER A 95 9.66 -11.30 -8.06
C SER A 95 8.69 -12.43 -7.73
N LEU A 96 8.18 -13.10 -8.77
CA LEU A 96 7.50 -14.39 -8.68
C LEU A 96 8.22 -15.36 -9.61
N LYS A 97 8.57 -16.53 -9.09
CA LYS A 97 9.29 -17.52 -9.86
C LYS A 97 8.51 -17.92 -11.11
N GLY A 98 9.19 -17.92 -12.26
CA GLY A 98 8.61 -18.30 -13.54
C GLY A 98 7.97 -17.17 -14.35
N ILE A 99 7.97 -15.92 -13.85
CA ILE A 99 7.47 -14.76 -14.60
C ILE A 99 8.44 -13.56 -14.51
N PRO A 100 8.49 -12.67 -15.53
CA PRO A 100 9.36 -11.50 -15.51
C PRO A 100 8.79 -10.36 -14.65
N THR A 101 9.63 -9.37 -14.36
CA THR A 101 9.26 -8.10 -13.70
C THR A 101 9.45 -6.95 -14.68
N THR A 102 8.45 -6.08 -14.83
CA THR A 102 8.44 -5.03 -15.87
C THR A 102 8.76 -3.64 -15.36
N LEU A 103 8.45 -3.38 -14.08
CA LEU A 103 8.53 -2.07 -13.43
C LEU A 103 7.78 -0.97 -14.19
N SER A 104 6.75 -1.36 -14.95
CA SER A 104 6.05 -0.47 -15.89
C SER A 104 6.99 0.29 -16.83
N SER A 105 8.11 -0.34 -17.21
CA SER A 105 9.12 0.25 -18.09
C SER A 105 9.39 -0.64 -19.30
N SER A 106 9.21 -0.06 -20.49
CA SER A 106 9.53 -0.72 -21.76
C SER A 106 11.03 -0.96 -21.89
N ALA A 107 11.85 -0.02 -21.40
CA ALA A 107 13.31 -0.12 -21.43
C ALA A 107 13.81 -1.25 -20.51
N TRP A 108 13.26 -1.35 -19.29
CA TRP A 108 13.54 -2.45 -18.38
C TRP A 108 13.16 -3.78 -18.99
N SER A 109 11.91 -3.92 -19.44
CA SER A 109 11.39 -5.17 -20.00
C SER A 109 12.14 -5.60 -21.26
N GLY A 110 12.57 -4.67 -22.12
CA GLY A 110 13.36 -4.98 -23.32
C GLY A 110 14.78 -5.47 -23.03
N LEU A 111 15.30 -5.21 -21.83
CA LEU A 111 16.60 -5.69 -21.37
C LEU A 111 16.48 -6.97 -20.53
N TYR A 112 15.60 -6.95 -19.52
CA TYR A 112 15.43 -7.98 -18.50
C TYR A 112 14.04 -8.65 -18.58
N ASN A 113 13.76 -9.34 -19.70
CA ASN A 113 12.51 -10.10 -19.88
C ASN A 113 12.56 -11.55 -19.38
N ASN A 114 13.66 -11.95 -18.72
CA ASN A 114 13.79 -13.32 -18.28
C ASN A 114 12.86 -13.58 -17.08
N PRO A 115 12.20 -14.75 -17.02
CA PRO A 115 11.47 -15.18 -15.84
C PRO A 115 12.37 -15.16 -14.59
N ALA A 116 11.82 -14.73 -13.44
CA ALA A 116 12.57 -14.79 -12.19
C ALA A 116 12.81 -16.25 -11.76
N ASP A 117 13.99 -16.52 -11.20
CA ASP A 117 14.38 -17.85 -10.72
C ASP A 117 13.78 -18.19 -9.35
N SER A 118 13.39 -17.15 -8.58
CA SER A 118 12.86 -17.28 -7.24
C SER A 118 11.71 -16.31 -6.98
N THR A 119 10.85 -16.70 -6.04
CA THR A 119 9.78 -15.87 -5.52
C THR A 119 10.30 -15.03 -4.37
N ALA A 120 9.94 -13.74 -4.36
CA ALA A 120 10.32 -12.82 -3.29
C ALA A 120 9.84 -13.31 -1.92
N ALA A 121 10.62 -13.04 -0.88
CA ALA A 121 10.41 -13.60 0.46
C ALA A 121 9.02 -13.26 1.03
N PHE A 122 8.51 -12.06 0.74
CA PHE A 122 7.17 -11.66 1.14
C PHE A 122 6.06 -12.39 0.39
N ALA A 123 6.17 -12.52 -0.95
CA ALA A 123 5.19 -13.26 -1.74
C ALA A 123 5.15 -14.74 -1.32
N LYS A 124 6.34 -15.32 -1.07
CA LYS A 124 6.47 -16.66 -0.54
C LYS A 124 5.77 -16.82 0.80
N ARG A 125 5.93 -15.86 1.72
CA ARG A 125 5.20 -15.84 2.99
C ARG A 125 3.68 -15.86 2.79
N LEU A 126 3.14 -15.08 1.85
CA LEU A 126 1.71 -15.09 1.55
C LEU A 126 1.25 -16.49 1.07
N ILE A 127 2.00 -17.10 0.16
CA ILE A 127 1.72 -18.44 -0.38
C ILE A 127 1.76 -19.50 0.74
N ASP A 128 2.79 -19.47 1.58
CA ASP A 128 2.98 -20.40 2.70
C ASP A 128 1.84 -20.27 3.73
N LEU A 129 1.28 -19.07 3.90
CA LEU A 129 0.10 -18.78 4.74
C LEU A 129 -1.24 -19.13 4.07
N GLY A 130 -1.21 -19.70 2.85
CA GLY A 130 -2.39 -20.18 2.13
C GLY A 130 -3.09 -19.14 1.26
N ALA A 131 -2.54 -17.94 1.09
CA ALA A 131 -3.07 -16.95 0.15
C ALA A 131 -2.82 -17.37 -1.29
N THR A 132 -3.73 -17.00 -2.19
CA THR A 132 -3.53 -17.16 -3.63
C THR A 132 -3.17 -15.84 -4.27
N ILE A 133 -2.02 -15.80 -4.95
CA ILE A 133 -1.61 -14.63 -5.74
C ILE A 133 -2.27 -14.73 -7.12
N VAL A 134 -3.14 -13.78 -7.45
CA VAL A 134 -3.93 -13.78 -8.71
C VAL A 134 -3.33 -12.91 -9.80
N GLY A 135 -2.39 -12.03 -9.44
CA GLY A 135 -1.72 -11.17 -10.41
C GLY A 135 -0.66 -10.27 -9.79
N LYS A 136 0.16 -9.69 -10.66
CA LYS A 136 1.07 -8.60 -10.34
C LYS A 136 0.43 -7.28 -10.74
N THR A 137 0.24 -6.38 -9.78
CA THR A 137 -0.36 -5.06 -10.01
C THR A 137 0.69 -4.05 -10.44
N LYS A 138 0.32 -3.17 -11.38
CA LYS A 138 1.21 -2.12 -11.88
C LYS A 138 1.63 -1.19 -10.74
N SER A 139 2.92 -0.94 -10.63
CA SER A 139 3.43 0.29 -10.01
C SER A 139 3.59 1.36 -11.08
N SER A 140 3.67 2.64 -10.72
CA SER A 140 4.20 3.63 -11.68
C SER A 140 5.64 3.28 -12.06
N GLN A 141 6.19 3.88 -13.12
CA GLN A 141 7.50 3.50 -13.66
C GLN A 141 8.58 3.51 -12.54
N PHE A 142 9.21 2.36 -12.30
CA PHE A 142 10.16 2.14 -11.19
C PHE A 142 9.66 2.51 -9.77
N GLY A 143 8.35 2.54 -9.57
CA GLY A 143 7.69 2.97 -8.32
C GLY A 143 7.74 4.48 -8.07
N SER A 144 8.20 5.28 -9.03
CA SER A 144 8.41 6.74 -8.85
C SER A 144 7.84 7.60 -9.97
N GLY A 145 7.47 7.02 -11.10
CA GLY A 145 6.84 7.72 -12.22
C GLY A 145 5.46 8.29 -11.88
N ARG A 146 4.94 9.14 -12.76
CA ARG A 146 3.61 9.75 -12.66
C ARG A 146 2.87 9.81 -13.99
N GLU A 147 3.59 9.70 -15.10
CA GLU A 147 3.09 10.05 -16.42
C GLU A 147 2.45 8.88 -17.17
N TRP A 148 2.78 7.63 -16.81
CA TRP A 148 2.25 6.42 -17.44
C TRP A 148 2.44 6.39 -18.96
N THR A 149 3.64 6.76 -19.41
CA THR A 149 3.93 6.87 -20.87
C THR A 149 4.28 5.54 -21.51
N ASP A 150 4.80 4.59 -20.72
CA ASP A 150 5.17 3.25 -21.20
C ASP A 150 4.01 2.25 -21.17
N VAL A 151 3.10 2.41 -20.20
CA VAL A 151 1.94 1.52 -20.01
C VAL A 151 0.72 2.36 -19.65
N PRO A 152 -0.52 1.95 -20.02
CA PRO A 152 -1.72 2.67 -19.63
C PRO A 152 -1.83 2.82 -18.11
N SER A 153 -2.14 4.04 -17.66
CA SER A 153 -2.43 4.35 -16.26
C SER A 153 -3.61 3.51 -15.76
N PRO A 154 -3.53 2.91 -14.55
CA PRO A 154 -4.71 2.34 -13.91
C PRO A 154 -5.80 3.40 -13.76
N LYS A 155 -7.06 2.98 -13.83
CA LYS A 155 -8.21 3.86 -13.64
C LYS A 155 -8.62 3.90 -12.18
N ASN A 156 -8.97 5.08 -11.70
CA ASN A 156 -9.60 5.24 -10.40
C ASN A 156 -11.10 4.92 -10.52
N PRO A 157 -11.65 3.83 -9.94
CA PRO A 157 -13.08 3.54 -9.97
C PRO A 157 -13.93 4.52 -9.15
N ARG A 158 -13.33 5.43 -8.37
CA ARG A 158 -14.06 6.40 -7.54
C ARG A 158 -14.69 7.51 -8.37
N GLU A 159 -15.79 8.05 -7.81
CA GLU A 159 -16.35 9.35 -8.18
C GLU A 159 -16.68 9.43 -9.68
N ASP A 160 -15.93 10.22 -10.45
CA ASP A 160 -16.15 10.40 -11.90
C ASP A 160 -15.31 9.48 -12.80
N GLY A 161 -14.41 8.68 -12.23
CA GLY A 161 -13.61 7.71 -12.97
C GLY A 161 -12.37 8.25 -13.68
N HIS A 162 -12.08 9.56 -13.59
CA HIS A 162 -11.06 10.24 -14.43
C HIS A 162 -9.93 10.91 -13.64
N GLN A 163 -9.95 10.77 -12.33
CA GLN A 163 -9.02 11.41 -11.41
C GLN A 163 -7.62 10.82 -11.55
N ASP A 164 -6.60 11.64 -11.27
CA ASP A 164 -5.23 11.17 -11.10
C ASP A 164 -5.22 10.06 -10.03
N PRO A 165 -4.91 8.81 -10.40
CA PRO A 165 -4.92 7.68 -9.48
C PRO A 165 -3.66 7.66 -8.58
N ALA A 166 -2.84 8.72 -8.62
CA ALA A 166 -1.54 8.88 -8.01
C ALA A 166 -0.45 7.99 -8.64
N GLY A 167 0.78 8.11 -8.13
CA GLY A 167 1.92 7.26 -8.49
C GLY A 167 2.27 6.25 -7.39
N GLY A 168 3.18 5.33 -7.68
CA GLY A 168 3.55 4.27 -6.74
C GLY A 168 2.68 3.03 -6.91
N ALA A 169 2.06 2.53 -5.84
CA ALA A 169 1.27 1.30 -5.81
C ALA A 169 -0.15 1.45 -6.39
N THR A 170 -0.27 2.19 -7.48
CA THR A 170 -1.55 2.62 -8.08
C THR A 170 -2.43 1.47 -8.55
N GLY A 171 -1.85 0.44 -9.19
CA GLY A 171 -2.61 -0.73 -9.61
C GLY A 171 -3.15 -1.54 -8.42
N ALA A 172 -2.41 -1.61 -7.32
CA ALA A 172 -2.84 -2.29 -6.10
C ALA A 172 -4.05 -1.58 -5.47
N ALA A 173 -4.03 -0.25 -5.41
CA ALA A 173 -5.14 0.53 -4.91
C ALA A 173 -6.37 0.45 -5.85
N SER A 174 -6.17 0.66 -7.16
CA SER A 174 -7.26 0.62 -8.16
C SER A 174 -7.98 -0.73 -8.19
N SER A 175 -7.22 -1.83 -8.22
CA SER A 175 -7.79 -3.18 -8.22
C SER A 175 -8.57 -3.49 -6.94
N LEU A 176 -8.07 -3.07 -5.78
CA LEU A 176 -8.78 -3.31 -4.52
C LEU A 176 -10.05 -2.46 -4.41
N ALA A 177 -9.99 -1.20 -4.83
CA ALA A 177 -11.13 -0.30 -4.84
C ALA A 177 -12.21 -0.73 -5.85
N GLY A 178 -11.86 -1.47 -6.91
CA GLY A 178 -12.79 -1.81 -7.98
C GLY A 178 -13.30 -3.25 -8.03
N TYR A 179 -12.51 -4.22 -7.57
CA TYR A 179 -12.80 -5.64 -7.81
C TYR A 179 -13.28 -6.39 -6.56
N GLU A 180 -14.55 -6.78 -6.57
CA GLU A 180 -15.20 -7.52 -5.48
C GLU A 180 -14.52 -8.85 -5.13
N TRP A 181 -13.94 -9.51 -6.13
CA TRP A 181 -13.36 -10.84 -5.96
C TRP A 181 -12.00 -10.83 -5.26
N LEU A 182 -11.41 -9.66 -4.99
CA LEU A 182 -10.10 -9.47 -4.39
C LEU A 182 -10.21 -9.18 -2.88
N ARG A 183 -9.34 -9.80 -2.07
CA ARG A 183 -9.39 -9.67 -0.59
C ARG A 183 -8.53 -8.51 -0.10
N ALA A 184 -7.27 -8.46 -0.53
CA ALA A 184 -6.30 -7.43 -0.15
C ALA A 184 -5.23 -7.29 -1.23
N THR A 185 -4.53 -6.16 -1.21
CA THR A 185 -3.43 -5.88 -2.14
C THR A 185 -2.24 -5.32 -1.39
N THR A 186 -1.05 -5.49 -1.95
CA THR A 186 0.18 -4.99 -1.34
C THR A 186 0.97 -4.08 -2.28
N GLY A 187 1.80 -3.24 -1.68
CA GLY A 187 2.67 -2.30 -2.38
C GLY A 187 3.98 -2.07 -1.63
N ILE A 188 4.92 -1.40 -2.29
CA ILE A 188 6.15 -0.94 -1.63
C ILE A 188 6.01 0.55 -1.39
N ASP A 189 6.30 0.98 -0.16
CA ASP A 189 6.35 2.38 0.22
C ASP A 189 7.78 2.78 0.57
N SER A 190 8.26 3.85 -0.06
CA SER A 190 9.56 4.46 0.20
C SER A 190 9.40 5.88 0.76
N VAL A 191 8.54 6.67 0.11
CA VAL A 191 8.29 8.10 0.33
C VAL A 191 6.82 8.42 0.02
N GLY A 192 5.88 7.55 0.40
CA GLY A 192 4.43 7.77 0.24
C GLY A 192 3.78 7.08 -0.98
N GLN A 193 4.46 6.13 -1.63
CA GLN A 193 3.92 5.36 -2.77
C GLN A 193 2.69 4.51 -2.45
N VAL A 194 2.36 4.29 -1.17
CA VAL A 194 1.17 3.55 -0.73
C VAL A 194 0.09 4.53 -0.27
N PHE A 195 0.45 5.55 0.50
CA PHE A 195 -0.54 6.50 1.03
C PHE A 195 -1.16 7.40 -0.02
N GLY A 196 -0.40 7.86 -1.02
CA GLY A 196 -0.96 8.64 -2.14
C GLY A 196 -2.07 7.87 -2.89
N PRO A 197 -1.80 6.65 -3.40
CA PRO A 197 -2.83 5.81 -4.01
C PRO A 197 -3.96 5.43 -3.07
N ALA A 198 -3.69 5.13 -1.79
CA ALA A 198 -4.75 4.82 -0.82
C ALA A 198 -5.71 6.00 -0.68
N ALA A 199 -5.15 7.20 -0.53
CA ALA A 199 -5.89 8.45 -0.38
C ALA A 199 -6.77 8.73 -1.62
N ALA A 200 -6.18 8.63 -2.81
CA ALA A 200 -6.89 8.83 -4.07
C ALA A 200 -8.04 7.83 -4.28
N GLN A 201 -7.90 6.62 -3.75
CA GLN A 201 -8.77 5.48 -4.06
C GLN A 201 -9.74 5.12 -2.92
N GLY A 202 -9.80 5.90 -1.85
CA GLY A 202 -10.77 5.65 -0.77
C GLY A 202 -10.48 4.39 0.03
N LEU A 203 -9.22 4.08 0.35
CA LEU A 203 -8.83 2.81 0.98
C LEU A 203 -8.15 2.99 2.34
N PHE A 204 -8.30 2.00 3.23
CA PHE A 204 -7.42 1.87 4.39
C PHE A 204 -6.05 1.38 3.91
N ALA A 205 -4.98 1.88 4.53
CA ALA A 205 -3.63 1.41 4.23
C ALA A 205 -2.76 1.36 5.48
N LEU A 206 -2.01 0.27 5.63
CA LEU A 206 -0.97 0.09 6.64
C LEU A 206 0.39 0.10 5.95
N ARG A 207 1.26 1.05 6.31
CA ARG A 207 2.71 0.96 6.09
C ARG A 207 3.32 0.26 7.29
N THR A 208 4.06 -0.83 7.06
CA THR A 208 4.72 -1.58 8.13
C THR A 208 5.98 -0.88 8.64
N SER A 209 6.40 -1.18 9.86
CA SER A 209 7.72 -0.88 10.39
C SER A 209 8.82 -1.34 9.40
N SER A 210 9.81 -0.50 9.13
CA SER A 210 10.87 -0.86 8.18
C SER A 210 11.69 -2.05 8.71
N GLY A 211 11.92 -3.04 7.85
CA GLY A 211 12.63 -4.27 8.18
C GLY A 211 11.79 -5.33 8.93
N LEU A 212 10.51 -5.07 9.24
CA LEU A 212 9.64 -6.05 9.90
C LEU A 212 9.31 -7.24 9.00
N VAL A 213 9.10 -6.97 7.71
CA VAL A 213 8.87 -8.00 6.70
C VAL A 213 10.02 -8.03 5.69
N PRO A 214 10.41 -9.22 5.22
CA PRO A 214 11.54 -9.36 4.31
C PRO A 214 11.19 -8.82 2.93
N LEU A 215 12.12 -8.09 2.32
CA LEU A 215 11.99 -7.51 0.98
C LEU A 215 12.95 -8.17 -0.03
N ASP A 216 13.59 -9.29 0.32
CA ASP A 216 14.42 -10.06 -0.61
C ASP A 216 13.60 -10.45 -1.86
N GLY A 217 14.15 -10.15 -3.04
CA GLY A 217 13.48 -10.37 -4.33
C GLY A 217 12.52 -9.24 -4.76
N VAL A 218 12.48 -8.13 -4.03
CA VAL A 218 11.82 -6.89 -4.45
C VAL A 218 12.84 -5.97 -5.12
N GLN A 219 12.50 -5.43 -6.29
CA GLN A 219 13.28 -4.36 -6.90
C GLN A 219 13.10 -3.06 -6.09
N PRO A 220 14.16 -2.51 -5.47
CA PRO A 220 14.01 -1.40 -4.54
C PRO A 220 13.91 -0.05 -5.25
N SER A 221 13.28 0.90 -4.56
CA SER A 221 13.31 2.33 -4.90
C SER A 221 14.17 3.09 -3.89
N PHE A 222 14.13 2.71 -2.62
CA PHE A 222 14.94 3.32 -1.55
C PHE A 222 15.34 2.27 -0.50
N THR A 223 16.40 1.52 -0.78
CA THR A 223 16.82 0.34 0.00
C THR A 223 16.89 0.59 1.50
N THR A 224 17.29 1.78 1.94
CA THR A 224 17.39 2.11 3.38
C THR A 224 16.03 2.16 4.11
N TYR A 225 14.96 2.60 3.45
CA TYR A 225 13.66 2.88 4.09
C TYR A 225 12.44 2.24 3.42
N ASP A 226 12.63 1.44 2.36
CA ASP A 226 11.55 0.66 1.75
C ASP A 226 10.83 -0.19 2.79
N SER A 227 9.50 -0.18 2.73
CA SER A 227 8.63 -0.92 3.65
C SER A 227 7.40 -1.43 2.90
N MET A 228 6.75 -2.44 3.46
CA MET A 228 5.56 -3.01 2.85
C MET A 228 4.33 -2.17 3.17
N GLY A 229 3.50 -1.95 2.16
CA GLY A 229 2.14 -1.45 2.30
C GLY A 229 1.13 -2.58 2.15
N ILE A 230 0.09 -2.57 2.98
CA ILE A 230 -1.08 -3.45 2.86
C ILE A 230 -2.31 -2.56 2.74
N PHE A 231 -3.05 -2.70 1.65
CA PHE A 231 -4.32 -2.01 1.45
C PHE A 231 -5.49 -2.90 1.91
N GLY A 232 -6.51 -2.28 2.47
CA GLY A 232 -7.73 -2.95 2.92
C GLY A 232 -8.99 -2.12 2.65
N THR A 233 -10.11 -2.81 2.47
CA THR A 233 -11.44 -2.17 2.40
C THR A 233 -12.19 -2.24 3.73
N ASP A 234 -11.69 -2.98 4.70
CA ASP A 234 -12.33 -3.20 6.01
C ASP A 234 -11.24 -3.36 7.08
N LEU A 235 -11.42 -2.70 8.24
CA LEU A 235 -10.39 -2.65 9.29
C LEU A 235 -10.20 -3.99 10.01
N SER A 236 -11.26 -4.77 10.22
CA SER A 236 -11.14 -6.11 10.83
C SER A 236 -10.40 -7.05 9.89
N GLU A 237 -10.70 -6.93 8.60
CA GLU A 237 -10.06 -7.66 7.51
C GLU A 237 -8.57 -7.28 7.36
N LEU A 238 -8.26 -5.98 7.39
CA LEU A 238 -6.89 -5.47 7.36
C LEU A 238 -6.09 -5.89 8.60
N PHE A 239 -6.73 -5.87 9.78
CA PHE A 239 -6.11 -6.34 11.03
C PHE A 239 -5.73 -7.82 10.92
N HIS A 240 -6.65 -8.65 10.44
CA HIS A 240 -6.40 -10.06 10.20
C HIS A 240 -5.22 -10.28 9.24
N ASP A 241 -5.20 -9.57 8.11
CA ASP A 241 -4.14 -9.71 7.10
C ASP A 241 -2.78 -9.23 7.63
N ALA A 242 -2.77 -8.11 8.37
CA ALA A 242 -1.57 -7.61 9.04
C ALA A 242 -1.04 -8.60 10.08
N VAL A 243 -1.91 -9.18 10.92
CA VAL A 243 -1.52 -10.20 11.91
C VAL A 243 -0.90 -11.42 11.22
N ALA A 244 -1.57 -11.95 10.19
CA ALA A 244 -1.09 -13.10 9.45
C ALA A 244 0.29 -12.84 8.83
N VAL A 245 0.49 -11.67 8.21
CA VAL A 245 1.74 -11.32 7.53
C VAL A 245 2.88 -11.00 8.51
N VAL A 246 2.60 -10.26 9.59
CA VAL A 246 3.59 -9.85 10.58
C VAL A 246 4.00 -11.01 11.48
N HIS A 247 3.03 -11.78 11.99
CA HIS A 247 3.26 -12.85 12.97
C HIS A 247 3.32 -14.25 12.36
N LYS A 248 3.13 -14.39 11.04
CA LYS A 248 3.09 -15.69 10.33
C LYS A 248 2.07 -16.68 10.92
N SER A 249 1.02 -16.15 11.56
CA SER A 249 -0.05 -16.93 12.20
C SER A 249 -1.26 -16.02 12.48
N LEU A 250 -2.40 -16.59 12.89
CA LEU A 250 -3.52 -15.81 13.45
C LEU A 250 -3.36 -15.51 14.94
N ALA A 251 -2.32 -16.04 15.58
CA ALA A 251 -2.04 -15.75 16.98
C ALA A 251 -1.50 -14.32 17.07
N SER A 252 -2.39 -13.36 17.33
CA SER A 252 -1.99 -12.00 17.65
C SER A 252 -1.49 -11.96 19.10
N PRO A 253 -0.36 -11.31 19.40
CA PRO A 253 0.03 -11.05 20.78
C PRO A 253 -1.05 -10.22 21.47
N ALA A 254 -1.09 -10.27 22.80
CA ALA A 254 -1.98 -9.39 23.56
C ALA A 254 -1.69 -7.93 23.19
N ILE A 255 -2.74 -7.22 22.73
CA ILE A 255 -2.63 -5.82 22.32
C ILE A 255 -2.89 -4.94 23.53
N SER A 256 -1.90 -4.13 23.90
CA SER A 256 -2.05 -3.01 24.83
C SER A 256 -2.14 -1.71 24.05
N PHE A 257 -3.06 -0.84 24.44
CA PHE A 257 -3.24 0.47 23.82
C PHE A 257 -2.39 1.56 24.51
N PRO A 258 -1.89 2.54 23.75
CA PRO A 258 -1.03 3.60 24.26
C PRO A 258 -1.76 4.47 25.29
N GLN A 259 -1.06 4.90 26.34
CA GLN A 259 -1.58 5.89 27.28
C GLN A 259 -1.16 7.33 26.94
N THR A 260 -0.33 7.52 25.92
CA THR A 260 0.11 8.83 25.45
C THR A 260 -0.30 9.06 23.99
N MET A 261 -0.90 10.22 23.73
CA MET A 261 -1.28 10.63 22.38
C MET A 261 -0.80 12.04 22.07
N ILE A 262 -0.17 12.21 20.92
CA ILE A 262 0.28 13.49 20.38
C ILE A 262 -0.55 13.80 19.14
N TYR A 263 -1.14 14.99 19.07
CA TYR A 263 -1.76 15.50 17.85
C TYR A 263 -0.81 16.46 17.16
N LEU A 264 -0.37 16.11 15.96
CA LEU A 264 0.54 16.94 15.19
C LEU A 264 -0.21 18.12 14.55
N THR A 265 0.23 19.34 14.85
CA THR A 265 -0.41 20.58 14.38
C THR A 265 0.30 21.26 13.22
N ASP A 266 1.45 20.74 12.79
CA ASP A 266 2.17 21.20 11.60
C ASP A 266 2.48 20.02 10.66
N LEU A 267 3.08 20.29 9.49
CA LEU A 267 3.40 19.32 8.43
C LEU A 267 2.21 18.72 7.66
N SER A 268 0.98 19.01 8.08
CA SER A 268 -0.23 18.74 7.31
C SER A 268 -0.64 20.00 6.58
N ASP A 269 -0.73 19.93 5.25
CA ASP A 269 -1.36 20.96 4.41
C ASP A 269 -2.89 20.80 4.39
N ALA A 270 -3.47 20.09 5.38
CA ALA A 270 -4.90 19.98 5.52
C ALA A 270 -5.53 21.36 5.72
N ASP A 271 -6.52 21.66 4.87
CA ASP A 271 -7.21 22.94 4.80
C ASP A 271 -7.82 23.34 6.17
N GLU A 272 -7.39 24.50 6.69
CA GLU A 272 -7.84 25.00 7.99
C GLU A 272 -9.35 25.29 8.04
N GLU A 273 -10.01 25.55 6.90
CA GLU A 273 -11.47 25.71 6.84
C GLU A 273 -12.23 24.37 6.93
N LYS A 274 -11.56 23.24 6.66
CA LYS A 274 -12.13 21.88 6.78
C LYS A 274 -11.86 21.23 8.15
N ASN A 275 -11.31 21.99 9.10
CA ASN A 275 -10.81 21.54 10.42
C ASN A 275 -11.84 20.79 11.29
N ASP A 276 -13.14 21.06 11.13
CA ASP A 276 -14.17 20.44 11.97
C ASP A 276 -14.14 18.90 11.92
N LYS A 277 -13.86 18.31 10.75
CA LYS A 277 -13.85 16.84 10.60
C LYS A 277 -12.64 16.18 11.26
N TYR A 278 -11.45 16.78 11.16
CA TYR A 278 -10.25 16.22 11.81
C TYR A 278 -10.35 16.27 13.33
N GLY A 279 -11.05 17.28 13.87
CA GLY A 279 -11.44 17.33 15.27
C GLY A 279 -12.31 16.13 15.69
N GLU A 280 -13.25 15.71 14.85
CA GLU A 280 -14.05 14.50 15.09
C GLU A 280 -13.20 13.23 15.10
N PHE A 281 -12.29 13.06 14.14
CA PHE A 281 -11.38 11.90 14.10
C PHE A 281 -10.51 11.83 15.36
N LEU A 282 -9.91 12.96 15.73
CA LEU A 282 -9.13 13.07 16.97
C LEU A 282 -9.99 12.73 18.20
N ALA A 283 -11.19 13.27 18.29
CA ALA A 283 -12.11 13.02 19.40
C ALA A 283 -12.53 11.55 19.50
N ALA A 284 -12.73 10.86 18.38
CA ALA A 284 -13.04 9.43 18.36
C ALA A 284 -11.89 8.59 18.95
N VAL A 285 -10.65 8.89 18.56
CA VAL A 285 -9.46 8.21 19.10
C VAL A 285 -9.24 8.55 20.58
N GLU A 286 -9.41 9.82 20.98
CA GLU A 286 -9.35 10.25 22.39
C GLU A 286 -10.38 9.53 23.26
N ALA A 287 -11.62 9.44 22.78
CA ALA A 287 -12.72 8.81 23.50
C ALA A 287 -12.49 7.31 23.69
N PHE A 288 -11.91 6.64 22.70
CA PHE A 288 -11.57 5.23 22.78
C PHE A 288 -10.43 4.94 23.76
N LEU A 289 -9.33 5.72 23.66
CA LEU A 289 -8.19 5.55 24.55
C LEU A 289 -8.46 6.05 25.97
N GLY A 290 -9.44 6.93 26.16
CA GLY A 290 -9.65 7.63 27.43
C GLY A 290 -8.53 8.65 27.73
N VAL A 291 -7.78 9.07 26.71
CA VAL A 291 -6.59 9.93 26.82
C VAL A 291 -6.81 11.18 25.97
N LYS A 292 -6.50 12.35 26.52
CA LYS A 292 -6.49 13.61 25.78
C LYS A 292 -5.17 13.78 25.04
N SER A 293 -5.22 14.21 23.78
CA SER A 293 -4.03 14.47 22.99
C SER A 293 -3.29 15.71 23.49
N THR A 294 -1.96 15.64 23.46
CA THR A 294 -1.11 16.82 23.54
C THR A 294 -0.87 17.36 22.14
N ARG A 295 -1.30 18.60 21.89
CA ARG A 295 -1.04 19.27 20.59
C ARG A 295 0.43 19.65 20.51
N LEU A 296 1.09 19.31 19.40
CA LEU A 296 2.53 19.53 19.22
C LEU A 296 2.84 19.97 17.79
N SER A 297 3.64 21.03 17.65
CA SER A 297 4.32 21.38 16.39
C SER A 297 5.76 20.89 16.46
N LEU A 298 6.21 20.14 15.44
CA LEU A 298 7.60 19.70 15.35
C LEU A 298 8.55 20.88 15.15
N THR A 299 8.12 21.87 14.38
CA THR A 299 8.89 23.10 14.13
C THR A 299 9.13 23.89 15.41
N GLN A 300 8.09 24.10 16.23
CA GLN A 300 8.20 24.77 17.52
C GLN A 300 8.97 23.93 18.54
N THR A 301 8.74 22.62 18.58
CA THR A 301 9.46 21.71 19.47
C THR A 301 10.96 21.74 19.17
N TRP A 302 11.34 21.74 17.88
CA TRP A 302 12.73 21.85 17.45
C TRP A 302 13.34 23.19 17.87
N ALA A 303 12.63 24.29 17.70
CA ALA A 303 13.11 25.61 18.14
C ALA A 303 13.33 25.67 19.66
N SER A 304 12.48 25.00 20.45
CA SER A 304 12.59 24.97 21.92
C SER A 304 13.68 24.02 22.43
N LYS A 305 13.93 22.91 21.72
CA LYS A 305 14.87 21.85 22.12
C LYS A 305 15.71 21.41 20.91
N PRO A 306 16.51 22.30 20.30
CA PRO A 306 17.25 21.94 19.09
C PRO A 306 18.39 20.98 19.43
N PRO A 307 18.70 20.01 18.57
CA PRO A 307 19.92 19.22 18.72
C PRO A 307 21.15 20.11 18.50
N ALA A 308 22.25 19.83 19.20
CA ALA A 308 23.47 20.64 19.13
C ALA A 308 24.03 20.72 17.70
N GLU A 309 23.89 19.63 16.95
CA GLU A 309 24.31 19.47 15.55
C GLU A 309 23.54 20.40 14.60
N ALA A 310 22.36 20.92 15.01
CA ALA A 310 21.60 21.88 14.23
C ALA A 310 22.33 23.22 14.07
N LYS A 311 23.21 23.56 15.03
CA LYS A 311 23.96 24.83 15.07
C LYS A 311 23.06 26.06 14.91
N GLY A 312 21.90 26.03 15.55
CA GLY A 312 20.92 27.13 15.53
C GLY A 312 19.99 27.17 14.32
N ARG A 313 20.12 26.24 13.35
CA ARG A 313 19.20 26.14 12.20
C ARG A 313 17.83 25.61 12.63
N GLY A 314 16.77 26.16 12.03
CA GLY A 314 15.40 25.66 12.23
C GLY A 314 15.19 24.26 11.64
N LEU A 315 14.12 23.57 12.00
CA LEU A 315 13.87 22.17 11.57
C LEU A 315 13.93 22.01 10.04
N GLN A 316 13.14 22.81 9.32
CA GLN A 316 13.04 22.69 7.86
C GLN A 316 14.33 23.13 7.15
N GLU A 317 15.09 24.06 7.72
CA GLU A 317 16.41 24.45 7.23
C GLU A 317 17.47 23.37 7.52
N TYR A 318 17.40 22.76 8.71
CA TYR A 318 18.32 21.72 9.12
C TYR A 318 18.07 20.41 8.38
N ILE A 319 16.84 20.07 8.02
CA ILE A 319 16.55 18.86 7.25
C ILE A 319 16.61 19.15 5.75
N GLN A 320 15.93 20.21 5.30
CA GLN A 320 15.95 20.70 3.92
C GLN A 320 15.83 19.53 2.93
N ASP A 321 16.76 19.43 1.98
CA ASP A 321 16.69 18.44 0.91
C ASP A 321 17.14 17.03 1.33
N ALA A 322 17.59 16.84 2.58
CA ALA A 322 18.23 15.60 3.01
C ALA A 322 17.37 14.33 2.79
N PRO A 323 16.06 14.28 3.14
CA PRO A 323 15.26 13.08 2.94
C PRO A 323 15.10 12.76 1.44
N PHE A 324 14.71 13.76 0.67
CA PHE A 324 14.38 13.59 -0.74
C PHE A 324 15.60 13.35 -1.64
N LEU A 325 16.71 14.04 -1.41
CA LEU A 325 17.95 13.82 -2.17
C LEU A 325 18.68 12.54 -1.75
N SER A 326 18.51 12.08 -0.50
CA SER A 326 18.95 10.73 -0.12
C SER A 326 18.18 9.66 -0.87
N PHE A 327 16.85 9.82 -0.97
CA PHE A 327 16.02 8.98 -1.81
C PHE A 327 16.50 9.01 -3.27
N CYS A 328 16.68 10.20 -3.87
CA CYS A 328 17.10 10.32 -5.27
C CYS A 328 18.48 9.69 -5.52
N TYR A 329 19.43 9.84 -4.59
CA TYR A 329 20.75 9.22 -4.68
C TYR A 329 20.65 7.69 -4.75
N GLU A 330 19.96 7.05 -3.80
CA GLU A 330 19.77 5.59 -3.82
C GLU A 330 18.96 5.16 -5.04
N PHE A 331 17.88 5.87 -5.37
CA PHE A 331 17.05 5.58 -6.53
C PHE A 331 17.82 5.68 -7.85
N TYR A 332 18.79 6.58 -7.97
CA TYR A 332 19.66 6.61 -9.13
C TYR A 332 20.62 5.41 -9.10
N HIS A 333 21.43 5.27 -8.05
CA HIS A 333 22.53 4.29 -8.01
C HIS A 333 22.07 2.82 -7.97
N GLN A 334 20.87 2.53 -7.47
CA GLN A 334 20.29 1.18 -7.50
C GLN A 334 20.07 0.65 -8.93
N TYR A 335 20.03 1.54 -9.93
CA TYR A 335 19.86 1.21 -11.34
C TYR A 335 21.12 1.48 -12.18
N ASP A 336 22.30 1.58 -11.55
CA ASP A 336 23.58 1.74 -12.27
C ASP A 336 23.83 0.57 -13.24
N GLU A 337 23.64 -0.68 -12.77
CA GLU A 337 23.79 -1.88 -13.60
C GLU A 337 22.83 -1.87 -14.78
N PHE A 338 21.54 -1.59 -14.54
CA PHE A 338 20.53 -1.46 -15.58
C PHE A 338 20.93 -0.45 -16.67
N ARG A 339 21.35 0.76 -16.29
CA ARG A 339 21.73 1.79 -17.26
C ARG A 339 22.99 1.39 -18.05
N ASN A 340 23.97 0.79 -17.39
CA ASN A 340 25.20 0.33 -18.03
C ASN A 340 24.92 -0.80 -19.04
N ASP A 341 24.17 -1.81 -18.63
CA ASP A 341 23.78 -2.94 -19.49
C ASP A 341 22.92 -2.49 -20.67
N TYR A 342 21.96 -1.59 -20.43
CA TYR A 342 21.12 -1.05 -21.48
C TYR A 342 21.96 -0.30 -22.52
N LYS A 343 22.90 0.52 -22.07
CA LYS A 343 23.81 1.26 -22.95
C LYS A 343 24.75 0.33 -23.72
N ALA A 344 25.28 -0.70 -23.07
CA ALA A 344 26.13 -1.70 -23.71
C ALA A 344 25.37 -2.47 -24.80
N LYS A 345 24.10 -2.84 -24.57
CA LYS A 345 23.28 -3.60 -25.51
C LYS A 345 22.72 -2.76 -26.65
N PHE A 346 22.25 -1.54 -26.37
CA PHE A 346 21.48 -0.72 -27.31
C PHE A 346 22.18 0.56 -27.79
N GLY A 347 23.37 0.88 -27.27
CA GLY A 347 24.17 2.05 -27.69
C GLY A 347 23.60 3.41 -27.29
N LYS A 348 22.60 3.44 -26.38
CA LYS A 348 21.93 4.66 -25.90
C LYS A 348 21.48 4.48 -24.45
N ASP A 349 21.19 5.58 -23.77
CA ASP A 349 20.62 5.54 -22.43
C ASP A 349 19.13 5.11 -22.46
N PRO A 350 18.61 4.44 -21.41
CA PRO A 350 17.22 3.99 -21.38
C PRO A 350 16.24 5.17 -21.34
N ALA A 351 15.14 5.04 -22.09
CA ALA A 351 14.03 5.97 -22.00
C ALA A 351 13.32 5.83 -20.64
N THR A 352 12.96 6.97 -20.05
CA THR A 352 12.23 7.04 -18.77
C THR A 352 11.18 8.14 -18.83
N GLU A 353 10.19 8.02 -17.94
CA GLU A 353 9.20 9.07 -17.71
C GLU A 353 9.85 10.35 -17.18
N PRO A 354 9.28 11.53 -17.45
CA PRO A 354 9.80 12.81 -16.97
C PRO A 354 10.08 12.84 -15.45
N THR A 355 9.19 12.29 -14.62
CA THR A 355 9.40 12.24 -13.16
C THR A 355 10.59 11.35 -12.78
N VAL A 356 10.71 10.17 -13.40
CA VAL A 356 11.84 9.25 -13.15
C VAL A 356 13.14 9.90 -13.59
N LYS A 357 13.17 10.45 -14.81
CA LYS A 357 14.32 11.15 -15.35
C LYS A 357 14.79 12.27 -14.42
N GLN A 358 13.88 13.13 -13.98
CA GLN A 358 14.23 14.27 -13.14
C GLN A 358 14.79 13.84 -11.78
N ARG A 359 14.22 12.77 -11.17
CA ARG A 359 14.72 12.19 -9.92
C ARG A 359 16.10 11.57 -10.09
N TRP A 360 16.35 10.88 -11.20
CA TRP A 360 17.67 10.37 -11.56
C TRP A 360 18.68 11.50 -11.79
N ASP A 361 18.31 12.57 -12.49
CA ASP A 361 19.17 13.73 -12.71
C ASP A 361 19.52 14.42 -11.38
N TRP A 362 18.60 14.50 -10.42
CA TRP A 362 18.92 14.98 -9.07
C TRP A 362 19.83 14.01 -8.32
N GLY A 363 19.54 12.71 -8.38
CA GLY A 363 20.31 11.66 -7.73
C GLY A 363 21.76 11.58 -8.21
N SER A 364 21.98 11.67 -9.52
CA SER A 364 23.32 11.62 -10.13
C SER A 364 24.20 12.80 -9.73
N ASN A 365 23.59 13.93 -9.36
CA ASN A 365 24.29 15.13 -8.91
C ASN A 365 24.64 15.09 -7.40
N VAL A 366 24.11 14.13 -6.65
CA VAL A 366 24.45 13.94 -5.23
C VAL A 366 25.73 13.12 -5.14
N THR A 367 26.77 13.68 -4.53
CA THR A 367 28.00 12.93 -4.26
C THR A 367 27.80 11.95 -3.10
N LYS A 368 28.57 10.86 -3.05
CA LYS A 368 28.54 9.93 -1.89
C LYS A 368 28.73 10.65 -0.55
N ARG A 369 29.62 11.65 -0.52
CA ARG A 369 29.85 12.49 0.66
C ARG A 369 28.59 13.28 1.05
N ALA A 370 27.92 13.92 0.10
CA ALA A 370 26.68 14.64 0.36
C ALA A 370 25.57 13.70 0.85
N TYR A 371 25.45 12.51 0.26
CA TYR A 371 24.55 11.47 0.74
C TYR A 371 24.86 11.06 2.19
N ASP A 372 26.13 10.85 2.54
CA ASP A 372 26.52 10.51 3.92
C ASP A 372 26.21 11.64 4.90
N GLU A 373 26.40 12.90 4.48
CA GLU A 373 26.00 14.08 5.26
C GLU A 373 24.47 14.16 5.43
N TYR A 374 23.69 13.78 4.42
CA TYR A 374 22.24 13.67 4.54
C TYR A 374 21.82 12.56 5.50
N GLN A 375 22.39 11.36 5.41
CA GLN A 375 22.10 10.26 6.35
C GLN A 375 22.45 10.63 7.79
N ALA A 376 23.56 11.35 8.00
CA ALA A 376 23.93 11.87 9.31
C ALA A 376 22.89 12.87 9.85
N ARG A 377 22.42 13.82 9.04
CA ARG A 377 21.35 14.78 9.42
C ARG A 377 20.04 14.06 9.76
N LEU A 378 19.66 13.06 8.97
CA LEU A 378 18.48 12.23 9.25
C LEU A 378 18.64 11.42 10.55
N GLY A 379 19.87 10.97 10.85
CA GLY A 379 20.20 10.33 12.13
C GLY A 379 20.01 11.25 13.33
N VAL A 380 20.51 12.47 13.24
CA VAL A 380 20.29 13.51 14.26
C VAL A 380 18.80 13.78 14.45
N PHE A 381 18.04 13.92 13.36
CA PHE A 381 16.60 14.13 13.44
C PHE A 381 15.86 12.98 14.14
N ARG A 382 16.19 11.72 13.83
CA ARG A 382 15.60 10.55 14.50
C ARG A 382 15.88 10.56 16.01
N ASN A 383 17.15 10.78 16.39
CA ASN A 383 17.54 10.81 17.81
C ASN A 383 16.86 11.97 18.56
N TRP A 384 16.76 13.13 17.91
CA TRP A 384 16.01 14.26 18.43
C TRP A 384 14.53 13.94 18.58
N PHE A 385 13.90 13.33 17.57
CA PHE A 385 12.48 12.97 17.62
C PHE A 385 12.19 11.99 18.77
N ASP A 386 13.04 10.97 18.93
CA ASP A 386 12.95 9.97 20.00
C ASP A 386 13.00 10.58 21.41
N SER A 387 13.78 11.66 21.58
CA SER A 387 14.02 12.29 22.89
C SER A 387 13.11 13.47 23.18
N ALA A 388 12.71 14.23 22.15
CA ALA A 388 11.96 15.47 22.30
C ALA A 388 10.47 15.34 21.99
N VAL A 389 10.05 14.32 21.23
CA VAL A 389 8.67 14.15 20.73
C VAL A 389 8.06 12.86 21.27
N MET A 390 8.48 11.71 20.74
CA MET A 390 8.07 10.39 21.22
C MET A 390 9.11 9.35 20.86
N ASN A 391 9.37 8.42 21.79
CA ASN A 391 10.25 7.29 21.53
C ASN A 391 9.62 6.37 20.46
N THR A 392 10.34 6.13 19.37
CA THR A 392 9.88 5.32 18.23
C THR A 392 10.29 3.85 18.31
N ASN A 393 10.98 3.43 19.38
CA ASN A 393 11.44 2.06 19.55
C ASN A 393 10.34 1.14 20.13
N HIS A 394 10.54 -0.17 19.97
CA HIS A 394 9.60 -1.20 20.44
C HIS A 394 9.19 -0.99 21.90
N GLY A 395 7.88 -1.14 22.16
CA GLY A 395 7.31 -1.07 23.51
C GLY A 395 7.07 0.35 24.05
N SER A 396 7.32 1.39 23.24
CA SER A 396 6.89 2.76 23.58
C SER A 396 5.37 2.86 23.68
N ASP A 397 4.90 3.73 24.57
CA ASP A 397 3.49 3.88 24.96
C ASP A 397 2.82 5.13 24.34
N ALA A 398 3.45 5.70 23.31
CA ALA A 398 2.97 6.90 22.63
C ALA A 398 2.58 6.62 21.19
N ILE A 399 1.53 7.31 20.71
CA ILE A 399 1.20 7.42 19.30
C ILE A 399 1.13 8.88 18.87
N LEU A 400 1.31 9.11 17.58
CA LEU A 400 1.13 10.41 16.94
C LEU A 400 -0.04 10.32 15.96
N VAL A 401 -0.99 11.23 16.11
CA VAL A 401 -2.16 11.39 15.24
C VAL A 401 -2.00 12.65 14.42
N ALA A 402 -2.30 12.58 13.13
CA ALA A 402 -2.23 13.72 12.23
C ALA A 402 -3.42 13.73 11.25
N ALA A 403 -3.84 14.93 10.86
CA ALA A 403 -4.70 15.11 9.70
C ALA A 403 -3.91 14.77 8.43
N TYR A 404 -4.43 13.88 7.59
CA TYR A 404 -3.82 13.61 6.29
C TYR A 404 -4.52 14.44 5.21
N PRO A 405 -3.78 15.23 4.40
CA PRO A 405 -4.38 16.15 3.44
C PRO A 405 -5.37 15.46 2.49
N SER A 406 -6.50 16.11 2.27
CA SER A 406 -7.57 15.65 1.41
C SER A 406 -8.11 16.85 0.63
N HIS A 407 -7.83 16.86 -0.67
CA HIS A 407 -8.17 17.95 -1.59
C HIS A 407 -9.05 17.44 -2.72
N ALA A 408 -9.72 18.37 -3.41
CA ALA A 408 -10.47 18.00 -4.61
C ALA A 408 -9.54 17.25 -5.57
N PRO A 409 -10.03 16.18 -6.22
CA PRO A 409 -9.22 15.37 -7.12
C PRO A 409 -8.57 16.21 -8.22
N SER A 410 -7.30 15.90 -8.53
CA SER A 410 -6.62 16.43 -9.72
C SER A 410 -6.93 15.55 -10.92
N TYR A 411 -6.98 16.14 -12.12
CA TYR A 411 -7.11 15.41 -13.39
C TYR A 411 -5.83 15.47 -14.24
N GLY A 412 -4.85 16.26 -13.81
CA GLY A 412 -3.58 16.42 -14.49
C GLY A 412 -2.47 15.64 -13.78
N VAL A 413 -1.49 15.18 -14.56
CA VAL A 413 -0.24 14.66 -14.02
C VAL A 413 0.58 15.83 -13.47
N PRO A 414 0.95 15.83 -12.18
CA PRO A 414 1.74 16.92 -11.63
C PRO A 414 3.15 16.92 -12.22
N LYS A 415 3.73 18.12 -12.33
CA LYS A 415 5.11 18.27 -12.79
C LYS A 415 6.07 17.68 -11.74
N PRO A 416 7.22 17.13 -12.17
CA PRO A 416 8.25 16.68 -11.25
C PRO A 416 8.69 17.83 -10.33
N SER A 417 8.66 17.60 -9.02
CA SER A 417 9.03 18.59 -8.00
C SER A 417 9.96 17.97 -6.96
N LYS A 418 10.77 18.82 -6.32
CA LYS A 418 11.53 18.44 -5.12
C LYS A 418 10.63 18.51 -3.91
N ILE A 419 10.77 17.54 -3.01
CA ILE A 419 10.16 17.61 -1.69
C ILE A 419 11.20 18.22 -0.74
N ASN A 420 10.85 19.36 -0.15
CA ASN A 420 11.73 20.09 0.75
C ASN A 420 11.31 19.80 2.20
N GLY A 421 12.29 19.49 3.04
CA GLY A 421 12.08 19.32 4.46
C GLY A 421 11.43 17.99 4.83
N VAL A 422 10.84 17.94 6.02
CA VAL A 422 10.02 16.81 6.47
C VAL A 422 8.57 17.16 6.24
N THR A 423 7.87 16.32 5.47
CA THR A 423 6.42 16.33 5.28
C THR A 423 5.80 15.14 6.01
N LEU A 424 4.47 15.12 6.17
CA LEU A 424 3.79 13.96 6.76
C LEU A 424 4.07 12.66 5.98
N ASP A 425 4.08 12.71 4.64
CA ASP A 425 4.40 11.55 3.78
C ASP A 425 5.82 11.01 3.96
N LEU A 426 6.78 11.89 4.29
CA LEU A 426 8.18 11.51 4.48
C LEU A 426 8.49 11.13 5.93
N LEU A 427 7.73 11.64 6.89
CA LEU A 427 8.01 11.50 8.32
C LEU A 427 8.13 10.02 8.71
N THR A 428 7.19 9.19 8.28
CA THR A 428 7.15 7.75 8.58
C THR A 428 8.36 7.00 8.02
N SER A 429 8.76 7.33 6.79
CA SER A 429 9.93 6.73 6.14
C SER A 429 11.23 7.15 6.83
N VAL A 430 11.36 8.43 7.18
CA VAL A 430 12.54 8.96 7.89
C VAL A 430 12.66 8.35 9.30
N LEU A 431 11.54 8.18 10.01
CA LEU A 431 11.49 7.59 11.34
C LEU A 431 11.54 6.04 11.34
N ARG A 432 11.23 5.41 10.21
CA ARG A 432 11.20 3.94 10.04
C ARG A 432 10.16 3.25 10.92
N VAL A 433 8.99 3.88 11.05
CA VAL A 433 7.89 3.48 11.93
C VAL A 433 6.66 3.06 11.13
N PRO A 434 5.72 2.29 11.72
CA PRO A 434 4.46 1.96 11.06
C PRO A 434 3.48 3.14 11.10
N GLN A 435 2.57 3.17 10.12
CA GLN A 435 1.47 4.11 10.05
C GLN A 435 0.25 3.48 9.41
N ILE A 436 -0.91 3.74 10.00
CA ILE A 436 -2.20 3.48 9.37
C ILE A 436 -2.78 4.78 8.84
N LEU A 437 -3.29 4.72 7.62
CA LEU A 437 -4.11 5.74 6.98
C LEU A 437 -5.55 5.22 6.91
N ALA A 438 -6.50 6.00 7.43
CA ALA A 438 -7.90 5.58 7.56
C ALA A 438 -8.86 6.65 7.02
N PRO A 439 -9.64 6.36 5.96
CA PRO A 439 -10.73 7.24 5.56
C PRO A 439 -11.81 7.20 6.64
N PHE A 440 -12.31 8.37 7.04
CA PHE A 440 -13.32 8.47 8.11
C PHE A 440 -14.47 9.42 7.76
N ALA A 441 -14.27 10.29 6.77
CA ALA A 441 -15.24 11.26 6.30
C ALA A 441 -15.08 11.46 4.78
N GLN A 442 -15.92 12.30 4.19
CA GLN A 442 -15.76 12.78 2.82
C GLN A 442 -16.25 14.22 2.68
N PHE A 443 -15.69 14.96 1.73
CA PHE A 443 -16.20 16.27 1.35
C PHE A 443 -16.82 16.23 -0.04
N GLU A 444 -17.90 16.97 -0.20
CA GLU A 444 -18.56 17.13 -1.50
C GLU A 444 -17.79 18.14 -2.35
N TYR A 445 -17.64 17.85 -3.63
CA TYR A 445 -17.16 18.81 -4.63
C TYR A 445 -17.94 18.63 -5.94
N GLN A 446 -18.00 19.69 -6.73
CA GLN A 446 -18.62 19.64 -8.05
C GLN A 446 -17.60 19.12 -9.07
N SER A 447 -17.83 17.93 -9.64
CA SER A 447 -16.95 17.36 -10.65
C SER A 447 -17.19 18.00 -12.01
N GLU A 448 -16.13 18.53 -12.62
CA GLU A 448 -16.15 19.10 -13.97
C GLU A 448 -16.33 18.02 -15.05
N VAL A 449 -15.93 16.78 -14.75
CA VAL A 449 -16.03 15.65 -15.68
C VAL A 449 -17.44 15.08 -15.72
N SER A 450 -18.04 14.85 -14.54
CA SER A 450 -19.36 14.22 -14.45
C SER A 450 -20.52 15.23 -14.42
N GLY A 451 -20.24 16.52 -14.17
CA GLY A 451 -21.24 17.59 -14.11
C GLY A 451 -22.15 17.54 -12.89
N ARG A 452 -21.80 16.76 -11.86
CA ARG A 452 -22.61 16.54 -10.65
C ARG A 452 -21.73 16.56 -9.38
N PRO A 453 -22.35 16.65 -8.20
CA PRO A 453 -21.63 16.46 -6.95
C PRO A 453 -21.01 15.05 -6.87
N GLU A 454 -19.76 15.01 -6.46
CA GLU A 454 -19.00 13.80 -6.12
C GLU A 454 -18.40 13.98 -4.71
N TYR A 455 -17.96 12.89 -4.10
CA TYR A 455 -17.55 12.87 -2.69
C TYR A 455 -16.15 12.28 -2.54
N HIS A 456 -15.20 13.12 -2.12
CA HIS A 456 -13.81 12.71 -1.98
C HIS A 456 -13.45 12.39 -0.51
N PRO A 457 -12.84 11.22 -0.22
CA PRO A 457 -12.56 10.79 1.15
C PRO A 457 -11.54 11.66 1.89
N THR A 458 -11.76 11.84 3.18
CA THR A 458 -10.89 12.54 4.15
C THR A 458 -10.29 11.54 5.13
N TYR A 459 -9.02 11.74 5.50
CA TYR A 459 -8.20 10.72 6.14
C TYR A 459 -7.57 11.16 7.46
N GLY A 460 -7.59 10.25 8.43
CA GLY A 460 -6.76 10.34 9.63
C GLY A 460 -5.53 9.46 9.47
N ALA A 461 -4.38 9.96 9.92
CA ALA A 461 -3.15 9.19 10.02
C ALA A 461 -2.82 8.91 11.49
N VAL A 462 -2.50 7.66 11.81
CA VAL A 462 -1.98 7.27 13.13
C VAL A 462 -0.65 6.57 12.96
N LEU A 463 0.38 7.14 13.57
CA LEU A 463 1.76 6.68 13.59
C LEU A 463 2.04 6.12 14.99
N GLY A 464 2.78 5.02 15.06
CA GLY A 464 3.17 4.41 16.33
C GLY A 464 4.65 4.03 16.34
N PRO A 465 5.17 3.51 17.46
CA PRO A 465 6.54 3.00 17.50
C PRO A 465 6.72 1.73 16.67
N LYS A 466 7.97 1.34 16.41
CA LYS A 466 8.31 0.09 15.73
C LYS A 466 7.63 -1.11 16.41
N GLY A 467 7.05 -1.99 15.59
CA GLY A 467 6.32 -3.18 16.03
C GLY A 467 4.89 -2.93 16.53
N SER A 468 4.40 -1.69 16.50
CA SER A 468 3.00 -1.37 16.83
C SER A 468 2.04 -1.56 15.66
N ASP A 469 2.51 -2.13 14.54
CA ASP A 469 1.81 -2.28 13.26
C ASP A 469 0.37 -2.81 13.39
N THR A 470 0.19 -3.94 14.06
CA THR A 470 -1.12 -4.57 14.25
C THR A 470 -1.96 -3.84 15.31
N MET A 471 -1.31 -3.25 16.32
CA MET A 471 -1.98 -2.42 17.34
C MET A 471 -2.62 -1.20 16.70
N LEU A 472 -1.93 -0.51 15.78
CA LEU A 472 -2.45 0.67 15.11
C LEU A 472 -3.75 0.38 14.35
N VAL A 473 -3.80 -0.75 13.62
CA VAL A 473 -5.03 -1.17 12.92
C VAL A 473 -6.15 -1.45 13.92
N LYS A 474 -5.86 -2.19 14.99
CA LYS A 474 -6.85 -2.55 16.01
C LYS A 474 -7.37 -1.33 16.77
N LEU A 475 -6.51 -0.36 17.04
CA LEU A 475 -6.84 0.90 17.70
C LEU A 475 -7.84 1.70 16.87
N VAL A 476 -7.56 1.89 15.58
CA VAL A 476 -8.48 2.62 14.68
C VAL A 476 -9.80 1.87 14.52
N GLU A 477 -9.76 0.54 14.37
CA GLU A 477 -10.96 -0.29 14.31
C GLU A 477 -11.86 -0.09 15.55
N ALA A 478 -11.27 -0.22 16.74
CA ALA A 478 -12.01 -0.13 17.99
C ALA A 478 -12.50 1.30 18.27
N ALA A 479 -11.74 2.32 17.89
CA ALA A 479 -12.17 3.71 17.96
C ALA A 479 -13.39 3.98 17.06
N PHE A 480 -13.38 3.46 15.82
CA PHE A 480 -14.51 3.61 14.91
C PHE A 480 -15.74 2.84 15.43
N GLN A 481 -15.55 1.62 15.94
CA GLN A 481 -16.63 0.84 16.55
C GLN A 481 -17.27 1.56 17.75
N GLN A 482 -16.46 2.12 18.64
CA GLN A 482 -16.96 2.90 19.79
C GLN A 482 -17.69 4.17 19.36
N ALA A 483 -17.21 4.84 18.32
CA ALA A 483 -17.87 6.01 17.74
C ALA A 483 -19.11 5.67 16.89
N GLN A 484 -19.41 4.37 16.73
CA GLN A 484 -20.45 3.86 15.82
C GLN A 484 -20.24 4.30 14.37
N TRP A 485 -18.97 4.42 13.96
CA TRP A 485 -18.57 4.73 12.60
C TRP A 485 -18.37 3.48 11.79
N ARG A 486 -18.58 3.57 10.48
CA ARG A 486 -18.32 2.44 9.58
C ARG A 486 -16.83 2.10 9.54
N THR A 487 -16.50 0.81 9.66
CA THR A 487 -15.14 0.26 9.59
C THR A 487 -14.77 -0.27 8.20
N ARG A 488 -15.56 0.06 7.20
CA ARG A 488 -15.51 -0.46 5.83
C ARG A 488 -15.74 0.64 4.82
N VAL A 489 -15.01 0.57 3.70
CA VAL A 489 -15.26 1.33 2.48
C VAL A 489 -15.86 0.41 1.43
N ASP A 490 -16.79 0.93 0.65
CA ASP A 490 -17.40 0.20 -0.46
C ASP A 490 -16.42 0.15 -1.64
N LYS A 491 -16.59 -0.82 -2.53
CA LYS A 491 -15.86 -0.87 -3.81
C LYS A 491 -16.68 -0.21 -4.91
N GLY A 492 -16.02 0.27 -5.95
CA GLY A 492 -16.62 1.01 -7.06
C GLY A 492 -16.69 2.52 -6.79
N ARG A 493 -17.73 3.18 -7.27
CA ARG A 493 -17.82 4.65 -7.32
C ARG A 493 -17.69 5.36 -5.98
N TYR A 494 -18.30 4.83 -4.93
CA TYR A 494 -18.34 5.47 -3.62
C TYR A 494 -17.46 4.72 -2.63
N ALA A 495 -16.55 5.42 -1.96
CA ALA A 495 -15.89 4.87 -0.77
C ALA A 495 -16.90 4.78 0.38
N PHE A 496 -17.72 5.82 0.54
CA PHE A 496 -18.88 5.83 1.43
C PHE A 496 -20.12 6.28 0.67
N PRO A 497 -21.27 5.61 0.83
CA PRO A 497 -22.54 6.17 0.44
C PRO A 497 -22.73 7.53 1.13
N PRO A 498 -23.16 8.57 0.41
CA PRO A 498 -23.36 9.89 1.01
C PRO A 498 -24.50 9.86 2.02
N ALA A 499 -24.33 10.57 3.14
CA ALA A 499 -25.36 10.74 4.17
C ALA A 499 -25.37 12.18 4.70
N GLN A 500 -26.49 12.57 5.30
CA GLN A 500 -26.65 13.89 5.93
C GLN A 500 -26.10 13.88 7.36
N ASN A 501 -24.79 13.98 7.50
CA ASN A 501 -24.11 14.22 8.78
C ASN A 501 -22.82 15.02 8.55
N THR A 502 -22.16 15.42 9.64
CA THR A 502 -20.95 16.24 9.56
C THR A 502 -19.79 15.55 8.84
N ARG A 503 -19.76 14.21 8.74
CA ARG A 503 -18.75 13.46 7.98
C ARG A 503 -19.14 13.16 6.54
N ASN A 504 -20.38 13.42 6.14
CA ASN A 504 -21.00 12.99 4.88
C ASN A 504 -20.94 11.47 4.63
N VAL A 505 -20.87 10.65 5.68
CA VAL A 505 -20.68 9.19 5.60
C VAL A 505 -21.90 8.45 6.10
N ASP A 506 -22.40 7.49 5.33
CA ASP A 506 -23.41 6.56 5.82
C ASP A 506 -22.81 5.50 6.75
N ASP A 507 -22.98 5.63 8.06
CA ASP A 507 -22.46 4.67 9.03
C ASP A 507 -23.33 3.42 9.25
N ARG A 508 -24.41 3.25 8.48
CA ARG A 508 -25.22 2.04 8.60
C ARG A 508 -24.32 0.80 8.38
N PRO A 509 -24.50 -0.26 9.17
CA PRO A 509 -23.75 -1.50 8.98
C PRO A 509 -23.90 -2.00 7.55
N VAL A 510 -22.77 -2.20 6.86
CA VAL A 510 -22.76 -2.84 5.55
C VAL A 510 -23.08 -4.32 5.77
N LYS A 511 -24.09 -4.85 5.07
CA LYS A 511 -24.31 -6.30 5.00
C LYS A 511 -23.12 -6.93 4.27
N GLY A 512 -22.12 -7.37 5.02
CA GLY A 512 -21.00 -8.18 4.54
C GLY A 512 -21.26 -9.67 4.73
N PRO A 513 -20.43 -10.56 4.14
CA PRO A 513 -20.51 -11.98 4.47
C PRO A 513 -20.35 -12.14 5.99
N PRO A 514 -21.08 -13.10 6.59
CA PRO A 514 -21.20 -13.21 8.03
C PRO A 514 -19.85 -13.22 8.75
N SER A 515 -19.76 -12.45 9.82
CA SER A 515 -18.58 -12.29 10.67
C SER A 515 -18.21 -13.54 11.48
N SER A 516 -18.91 -14.67 11.29
CA SER A 516 -18.57 -15.96 11.88
C SER A 516 -18.78 -17.11 10.89
N LEU A 517 -17.92 -18.12 11.01
CA LEU A 517 -17.99 -19.38 10.24
C LEU A 517 -19.34 -20.09 10.43
N GLU A 518 -20.03 -19.87 11.56
CA GLU A 518 -21.36 -20.40 11.85
C GLU A 518 -22.48 -19.70 11.06
N ALA A 519 -22.47 -18.38 10.98
CA ALA A 519 -23.45 -17.66 10.18
C ALA A 519 -23.20 -17.88 8.67
N ALA A 520 -21.95 -18.12 8.26
CA ALA A 520 -21.62 -18.57 6.90
C ALA A 520 -22.18 -19.96 6.56
N ARG A 521 -22.37 -20.84 7.56
CA ARG A 521 -22.98 -22.17 7.39
C ARG A 521 -24.51 -22.10 7.32
N GLN A 522 -25.14 -21.16 8.02
CA GLN A 522 -26.59 -20.92 7.93
C GLN A 522 -27.02 -20.36 6.56
N ASP A 523 -26.28 -19.39 6.00
CA ASP A 523 -26.66 -18.74 4.73
C ASP A 523 -26.58 -19.66 3.50
N ILE A 524 -25.83 -20.78 3.58
CA ILE A 524 -25.72 -21.79 2.51
C ILE A 524 -26.44 -23.10 2.84
N GLY A 525 -27.28 -23.11 3.89
CA GLY A 525 -28.13 -24.25 4.25
C GLY A 525 -27.39 -25.48 4.75
N LEU A 526 -26.22 -25.30 5.40
CA LEU A 526 -25.41 -26.38 5.96
C LEU A 526 -25.54 -26.52 7.49
N LEU A 527 -26.45 -25.76 8.11
CA LEU A 527 -26.94 -25.92 9.48
C LEU A 527 -28.46 -25.77 9.52
#